data_AF-A0A099CWP0-F1
#
_entry.id   AF-A0A099CWP0-F1
#
_cell.length_a   1.000
_cell.length_b   1.000
_cell.length_c   1.000
_cell.angle_alpha   90.00
_cell.angle_beta   90.00
_cell.angle_gamma   90.00
#
_symmetry.space_group_name_H-M   'P 1'
#
loop_
_entity.id
_entity.type
_entity.pdbx_description
1 polymer ?
#
loop_
_entity_poly.entity_id
_entity_poly.type
_entity_poly.pdbx_seq_one_letter_code
_entity_poly.pdbx_strand_id
1 'polypeptide(L)'
;MHDPNAKGPNHWPVIFDAIEAEDHARVEALLNDGADIEIAGFQGATPVLAAAIIDDWPMVLYLLHRGARADVADRRGFTLPYLAATSRVDLHSRYGKALLETRKILDQRGLAQYGYAPEQVRRMMHEGTWPPLSNEKHPF
;
A
#
# COMPACT_ATOMS: atom_id res chain seq x y z
N MET A 1 8.35 24.12 12.95
CA MET A 1 8.46 22.75 12.44
C MET A 1 7.04 22.21 12.31
N HIS A 2 6.65 21.83 11.09
CA HIS A 2 5.38 21.17 10.83
C HIS A 2 5.61 19.66 11.03
N ASP A 3 4.75 18.99 11.80
CA ASP A 3 4.83 17.53 11.95
C ASP A 3 4.24 16.88 10.69
N PRO A 4 5.03 16.17 9.86
CA PRO A 4 4.56 15.55 8.62
C PRO A 4 3.60 14.38 8.87
N ASN A 5 3.50 13.88 10.10
CA ASN A 5 2.57 12.84 10.55
C ASN A 5 1.35 13.40 11.28
N ALA A 6 1.19 14.74 11.32
CA ALA A 6 0.05 15.38 11.95
C ALA A 6 -1.27 14.83 11.39
N LYS A 7 -2.30 14.82 12.24
CA LYS A 7 -3.64 14.41 11.84
C LYS A 7 -4.38 15.58 11.18
N GLY A 8 -4.95 15.32 10.01
CA GLY A 8 -5.86 16.25 9.34
C GLY A 8 -7.25 16.29 10.01
N PRO A 9 -8.21 17.03 9.43
CA PRO A 9 -9.58 17.17 9.95
C PRO A 9 -10.30 15.83 10.16
N ASN A 10 -9.92 14.80 9.41
CA ASN A 10 -10.50 13.46 9.47
C ASN A 10 -9.92 12.58 10.61
N HIS A 11 -9.02 13.13 11.45
CA HIS A 11 -8.28 12.43 12.50
C HIS A 11 -7.29 11.35 12.03
N TRP A 12 -6.99 11.31 10.73
CA TRP A 12 -5.95 10.46 10.12
C TRP A 12 -4.77 11.32 9.66
N PRO A 13 -3.58 10.73 9.51
CA PRO A 13 -2.39 11.47 9.06
C PRO A 13 -2.62 12.24 7.75
N VAL A 14 -2.08 13.45 7.65
CA VAL A 14 -2.27 14.36 6.50
C VAL A 14 -1.83 13.79 5.15
N ILE A 15 -0.98 12.76 5.14
CA ILE A 15 -0.58 12.05 3.90
C ILE A 15 -1.78 11.38 3.22
N PHE A 16 -2.79 10.95 3.98
CA PHE A 16 -3.98 10.33 3.40
C PHE A 16 -4.84 11.33 2.63
N ASP A 17 -4.97 12.56 3.12
CA ASP A 17 -5.69 13.62 2.40
C ASP A 17 -5.01 13.94 1.05
N ALA A 18 -3.67 13.87 1.00
CA ALA A 18 -2.90 14.05 -0.24
C ALA A 18 -3.07 12.88 -1.21
N ILE A 19 -3.15 11.65 -0.70
CA ILE A 19 -3.41 10.45 -1.51
C ILE A 19 -4.83 10.48 -2.09
N GLU A 20 -5.84 10.80 -1.28
CA GLU A 20 -7.23 10.90 -1.74
C GLU A 20 -7.42 11.99 -2.81
N ALA A 21 -6.60 13.03 -2.78
CA ALA A 21 -6.58 14.10 -3.79
C ALA A 21 -5.73 13.78 -5.03
N GLU A 22 -5.08 12.60 -5.09
CA GLU A 22 -4.06 12.25 -6.10
C GLU A 22 -2.97 13.34 -6.23
N ASP A 23 -2.58 13.96 -5.10
CA ASP A 23 -1.57 15.03 -5.05
C ASP A 23 -0.16 14.45 -4.83
N HIS A 24 0.44 13.99 -5.92
CA HIS A 24 1.76 13.34 -5.92
C HIS A 24 2.86 14.24 -5.36
N ALA A 25 2.80 15.54 -5.66
CA ALA A 25 3.78 16.51 -5.19
C ALA A 25 3.69 16.70 -3.66
N ARG A 26 2.48 16.71 -3.11
CA ARG A 26 2.28 16.83 -1.66
C ARG A 26 2.67 15.56 -0.92
N VAL A 27 2.39 14.37 -1.46
CA VAL A 27 2.89 13.12 -0.88
C VAL A 27 4.42 13.09 -0.89
N GLU A 28 5.05 13.47 -1.99
CA GLU A 28 6.51 13.57 -2.09
C GLU A 28 7.08 14.55 -1.05
N ALA A 29 6.51 15.74 -0.92
CA ALA A 29 6.95 16.73 0.06
C ALA A 29 6.83 16.19 1.49
N LEU A 30 5.70 15.57 1.84
CA LEU A 30 5.49 14.98 3.17
C LEU A 30 6.51 13.88 3.48
N LEU A 31 6.79 13.00 2.53
CA LEU A 31 7.81 11.95 2.70
C LEU A 31 9.23 12.51 2.78
N ASN A 32 9.53 13.60 2.07
CA ASN A 32 10.82 14.29 2.16
C ASN A 32 10.99 15.00 3.50
N ASP A 33 9.90 15.47 4.11
CA ASP A 33 9.87 16.06 5.45
C ASP A 33 9.90 14.99 6.57
N GLY A 34 9.88 13.69 6.22
CA GLY A 34 9.96 12.59 7.18
C GLY A 34 8.62 12.03 7.63
N ALA A 35 7.55 12.17 6.84
CA ALA A 35 6.33 11.40 7.05
C ALA A 35 6.64 9.90 7.09
N ASP A 36 6.02 9.20 8.03
CA ASP A 36 6.13 7.75 8.15
C ASP A 36 5.36 7.10 7.00
N ILE A 37 6.09 6.41 6.13
CA ILE A 37 5.54 5.73 4.95
C ILE A 37 4.68 4.51 5.32
N GLU A 38 4.77 4.02 6.55
CA GLU A 38 3.98 2.91 7.08
C GLU A 38 2.87 3.36 8.04
N ILE A 39 2.62 4.67 8.11
CA ILE A 39 1.67 5.22 9.07
C ILE A 39 0.25 4.68 8.84
N ALA A 40 -0.40 4.25 9.90
CA ALA A 40 -1.72 3.64 9.80
C ALA A 40 -2.84 4.70 9.72
N GLY A 41 -3.63 4.64 8.64
CA GLY A 41 -4.83 5.44 8.42
C GLY A 41 -6.11 4.74 8.88
N PHE A 42 -7.23 5.08 8.24
CA PHE A 42 -8.52 4.45 8.49
C PHE A 42 -8.43 2.93 8.26
N GLN A 43 -9.01 2.15 9.18
CA GLN A 43 -8.92 0.68 9.19
C GLN A 43 -7.49 0.11 9.19
N GLY A 44 -6.49 0.92 9.54
CA GLY A 44 -5.09 0.49 9.51
C GLY A 44 -4.50 0.38 8.11
N ALA A 45 -5.15 0.96 7.09
CA ALA A 45 -4.55 1.04 5.76
C ALA A 45 -3.27 1.90 5.81
N THR A 46 -2.18 1.38 5.27
CA THR A 46 -0.94 2.14 5.04
C THR A 46 -1.10 3.02 3.79
N PRO A 47 -0.24 4.04 3.58
CA PRO A 47 -0.24 4.89 2.39
C PRO A 47 -0.30 4.09 1.07
N VAL A 48 0.47 3.00 0.97
CA VAL A 48 0.49 2.18 -0.26
C VAL A 48 -0.83 1.44 -0.50
N LEU A 49 -1.51 1.00 0.57
CA LEU A 49 -2.85 0.41 0.44
C LEU A 49 -3.88 1.47 0.08
N ALA A 50 -3.82 2.66 0.69
CA ALA A 50 -4.73 3.75 0.39
C ALA A 50 -4.66 4.15 -1.10
N ALA A 51 -3.45 4.30 -1.65
CA ALA A 51 -3.24 4.57 -3.07
C ALA A 51 -3.80 3.45 -3.97
N ALA A 52 -3.58 2.18 -3.60
CA ALA A 52 -4.09 1.04 -4.36
C ALA A 52 -5.63 0.92 -4.31
N ILE A 53 -6.26 1.31 -3.19
CA ILE A 53 -7.73 1.28 -3.03
C ILE A 53 -8.42 2.25 -3.99
N ILE A 54 -7.79 3.40 -4.28
CA ILE A 54 -8.30 4.39 -5.24
C ILE A 54 -7.78 4.19 -6.66
N ASP A 55 -7.11 3.06 -6.93
CA ASP A 55 -6.51 2.73 -8.23
C ASP A 55 -5.41 3.71 -8.70
N ASP A 56 -4.78 4.49 -7.80
CA ASP A 56 -3.63 5.34 -8.10
C ASP A 56 -2.31 4.54 -8.13
N TRP A 57 -2.20 3.68 -9.15
CA TRP A 57 -1.03 2.83 -9.36
C TRP A 57 0.30 3.57 -9.53
N PRO A 58 0.35 4.77 -10.16
CA PRO A 58 1.57 5.57 -10.15
C PRO A 58 2.02 5.94 -8.74
N MET A 59 1.10 6.31 -7.83
CA MET A 59 1.42 6.57 -6.43
C MET A 59 1.86 5.30 -5.70
N VAL A 60 1.19 4.16 -5.95
CA VAL A 60 1.61 2.85 -5.41
C VAL A 60 3.06 2.56 -5.79
N LEU A 61 3.40 2.70 -7.07
CA LEU A 61 4.75 2.45 -7.57
C LEU A 61 5.77 3.39 -6.94
N TYR A 62 5.43 4.67 -6.80
CA TYR A 62 6.26 5.66 -6.12
C TYR A 62 6.55 5.26 -4.66
N LEU A 63 5.51 4.92 -3.89
CA LEU A 63 5.65 4.50 -2.49
C LEU A 63 6.49 3.22 -2.36
N LEU A 64 6.31 2.24 -3.25
CA LEU A 64 7.13 1.02 -3.28
C LEU A 64 8.61 1.30 -3.56
N HIS A 65 8.91 2.25 -4.47
CA HIS A 65 10.29 2.69 -4.73
C HIS A 65 10.88 3.47 -3.56
N ARG A 66 10.06 4.17 -2.77
CA ARG A 66 10.45 4.82 -1.52
C ARG A 66 10.64 3.86 -0.34
N GLY A 67 10.43 2.57 -0.55
CA GLY A 67 10.66 1.53 0.46
C GLY A 67 9.42 1.09 1.22
N ALA A 68 8.21 1.47 0.77
CA ALA A 68 6.99 1.00 1.39
C ALA A 68 6.89 -0.55 1.35
N ARG A 69 6.37 -1.11 2.43
CA ARG A 69 6.10 -2.53 2.55
C ARG A 69 4.96 -2.94 1.63
N ALA A 70 5.16 -4.05 0.92
CA ALA A 70 4.17 -4.62 0.02
C ALA A 70 3.39 -5.78 0.65
N ASP A 71 3.86 -6.32 1.77
CA ASP A 71 3.28 -7.43 2.54
C ASP A 71 2.29 -6.92 3.60
N VAL A 72 1.55 -5.87 3.27
CA VAL A 72 0.64 -5.15 4.16
C VAL A 72 -0.80 -5.58 3.94
N ALA A 73 -1.61 -5.47 4.99
CA ALA A 73 -3.04 -5.66 4.93
C ALA A 73 -3.77 -4.72 5.90
N ASP A 74 -4.94 -4.22 5.51
CA ASP A 74 -5.81 -3.46 6.40
C ASP A 74 -6.76 -4.39 7.20
N ARG A 75 -7.53 -3.83 8.14
CA ARG A 75 -8.50 -4.61 8.95
C ARG A 75 -9.66 -5.20 8.13
N ARG A 76 -9.89 -4.71 6.91
CA ARG A 76 -10.85 -5.31 5.99
C ARG A 76 -10.27 -6.54 5.31
N GLY A 77 -8.96 -6.76 5.39
CA GLY A 77 -8.25 -7.86 4.76
C GLY A 77 -7.75 -7.54 3.35
N PHE A 78 -7.81 -6.28 2.91
CA PHE A 78 -7.26 -5.91 1.61
C PHE A 78 -5.73 -5.91 1.68
N THR A 79 -5.12 -6.69 0.80
CA THR A 79 -3.66 -6.75 0.59
C THR A 79 -3.29 -6.05 -0.69
N LEU A 80 -2.04 -5.58 -0.80
CA LEU A 80 -1.56 -4.97 -2.03
C LEU A 80 -1.60 -5.95 -3.23
N PRO A 81 -1.18 -7.23 -3.10
CA PRO A 81 -1.34 -8.22 -4.18
C PRO A 81 -2.79 -8.46 -4.60
N TYR A 82 -3.73 -8.51 -3.65
CA TYR A 82 -5.15 -8.68 -3.96
C TYR A 82 -5.66 -7.50 -4.79
N LEU A 83 -5.43 -6.26 -4.32
CA LEU A 83 -5.87 -5.04 -5.02
C LEU A 83 -5.26 -4.95 -6.42
N ALA A 84 -3.97 -5.26 -6.57
CA ALA A 84 -3.30 -5.28 -7.85
C ALA A 84 -3.89 -6.34 -8.79
N ALA A 85 -4.29 -7.51 -8.29
CA ALA A 85 -4.90 -8.56 -9.11
C ALA A 85 -6.33 -8.20 -9.54
N THR A 86 -7.11 -7.54 -8.68
CA THR A 86 -8.53 -7.23 -8.94
C THR A 86 -8.78 -5.87 -9.60
N SER A 87 -7.75 -5.03 -9.71
CA SER A 87 -7.86 -3.73 -10.38
C SER A 87 -8.38 -3.84 -11.81
N ARG A 88 -9.21 -2.88 -12.19
CA ARG A 88 -9.90 -2.83 -13.49
C ARG A 88 -9.44 -1.67 -14.37
N VAL A 89 -8.33 -1.01 -14.01
CA VAL A 89 -7.76 0.07 -14.81
C VAL A 89 -7.36 -0.43 -16.20
N ASP A 90 -7.48 0.42 -17.21
CA ASP A 90 -7.00 0.11 -18.55
C ASP A 90 -5.47 -0.06 -18.54
N LEU A 91 -5.00 -1.24 -18.94
CA LEU A 91 -3.58 -1.61 -18.97
C LEU A 91 -2.75 -0.77 -19.96
N HIS A 92 -3.39 -0.15 -20.95
CA HIS A 92 -2.71 0.73 -21.91
C HIS A 92 -2.54 2.17 -21.40
N SER A 93 -3.25 2.53 -20.33
CA SER A 93 -3.16 3.84 -19.69
C SER A 93 -1.89 4.00 -18.84
N ARG A 94 -1.63 5.22 -18.36
CA ARG A 94 -0.52 5.47 -17.41
C ARG A 94 -0.67 4.67 -16.11
N TYR A 95 -1.90 4.55 -15.61
CA TYR A 95 -2.21 3.78 -14.39
C TYR A 95 -2.02 2.28 -14.66
N GLY A 96 -2.46 1.82 -15.83
CA GLY A 96 -2.23 0.45 -16.29
C GLY A 96 -0.77 0.06 -16.37
N LYS A 97 0.08 0.92 -16.94
CA LYS A 97 1.53 0.69 -16.99
C LYS A 97 2.13 0.60 -15.58
N ALA A 98 1.77 1.52 -14.68
CA ALA A 98 2.23 1.49 -13.30
C ALA A 98 1.74 0.24 -12.54
N LEU A 99 0.50 -0.22 -12.81
CA LEU A 99 -0.03 -1.46 -12.26
C LEU A 99 0.77 -2.68 -12.74
N LEU A 100 1.14 -2.74 -14.03
CA LEU A 100 1.96 -3.82 -14.56
C LEU A 100 3.34 -3.86 -13.90
N GLU A 101 4.00 -2.71 -13.71
CA GLU A 101 5.27 -2.65 -12.98
C GLU A 101 5.11 -3.03 -11.50
N THR A 102 4.03 -2.58 -10.85
CA THR A 102 3.70 -2.98 -9.48
C THR A 102 3.56 -4.51 -9.37
N ARG A 103 2.81 -5.14 -10.29
CA ARG A 103 2.66 -6.60 -10.33
C ARG A 103 3.99 -7.32 -10.50
N LYS A 104 4.90 -6.80 -11.33
CA LYS A 104 6.26 -7.35 -11.47
C LYS A 104 7.06 -7.25 -10.17
N ILE A 105 6.99 -6.11 -9.48
CA ILE A 105 7.67 -5.94 -8.17
C ILE A 105 7.11 -6.93 -7.16
N LEU A 106 5.79 -7.12 -7.11
CA LEU A 106 5.16 -8.09 -6.21
C LEU A 106 5.60 -9.53 -6.54
N ASP A 107 5.67 -9.89 -7.81
CA ASP A 107 6.15 -11.20 -8.26
C ASP A 107 7.62 -11.44 -7.89
N GLN A 108 8.50 -10.46 -8.14
CA GLN A 108 9.91 -10.50 -7.76
C GLN A 108 10.13 -10.63 -6.25
N ARG A 109 9.21 -10.10 -5.44
CA ARG A 109 9.22 -10.22 -3.98
C ARG A 109 8.55 -11.50 -3.47
N GLY A 110 8.09 -12.39 -4.36
CA GLY A 110 7.35 -13.59 -3.99
C GLY A 110 5.98 -13.31 -3.38
N LEU A 111 5.42 -12.12 -3.59
CA LEU A 111 4.16 -11.68 -3.00
C LEU A 111 2.94 -11.89 -3.89
N ALA A 112 3.13 -12.20 -5.18
CA ALA A 112 2.03 -12.43 -6.12
C ALA A 112 1.09 -13.58 -5.68
N GLN A 113 1.64 -14.58 -4.98
CA GLN A 113 0.90 -15.69 -4.37
C GLN A 113 -0.01 -15.31 -3.19
N TYR A 114 0.12 -14.09 -2.67
CA TYR A 114 -0.65 -13.58 -1.52
C TYR A 114 -1.83 -12.69 -1.91
N GLY A 115 -2.37 -12.87 -3.13
CA GLY A 115 -3.65 -12.32 -3.57
C GLY A 115 -4.86 -12.98 -2.89
N TYR A 116 -4.79 -13.30 -1.60
CA TYR A 116 -5.89 -13.93 -0.87
C TYR A 116 -7.11 -13.02 -0.82
N ALA A 117 -8.29 -13.64 -0.82
CA ALA A 117 -9.54 -12.91 -0.61
C ALA A 117 -9.56 -12.25 0.78
N PRO A 118 -10.18 -11.07 0.95
CA PRO A 118 -10.21 -10.36 2.22
C PRO A 118 -10.74 -11.20 3.39
N GLU A 119 -11.71 -12.08 3.16
CA GLU A 119 -12.26 -13.02 4.15
C GLU A 119 -11.19 -13.96 4.70
N GLN A 120 -10.33 -14.47 3.82
CA GLN A 120 -9.24 -15.37 4.18
C GLN A 120 -8.16 -14.62 4.96
N VAL A 121 -7.80 -13.40 4.54
CA VAL A 121 -6.84 -12.56 5.24
C VAL A 121 -7.32 -12.22 6.64
N ARG A 122 -8.60 -11.83 6.80
CA ARG A 122 -9.20 -11.56 8.11
C ARG A 122 -9.17 -12.79 9.02
N ARG A 123 -9.43 -13.98 8.47
CA ARG A 123 -9.30 -15.24 9.21
C ARG A 123 -7.87 -15.45 9.69
N MET A 124 -6.88 -15.30 8.80
CA MET A 124 -5.46 -15.45 9.15
C MET A 124 -5.01 -14.45 10.22
N MET A 125 -5.48 -13.20 10.15
CA MET A 125 -5.22 -12.20 11.20
C MET A 125 -5.79 -12.61 12.55
N HIS A 126 -7.02 -13.12 12.59
CA HIS A 126 -7.64 -13.63 13.82
C HIS A 126 -6.90 -14.86 14.38
N GLU A 127 -6.41 -15.73 13.50
CA GLU A 127 -5.63 -16.92 13.85
C GLU A 127 -4.16 -16.62 14.17
N GLY A 128 -3.69 -15.38 13.98
CA GLY A 128 -2.29 -15.01 14.18
C GLY A 128 -1.33 -15.58 13.13
N THR A 129 -1.84 -16.02 11.98
CA THR A 129 -1.07 -16.62 10.87
C THR A 129 -0.80 -15.63 9.73
N TRP A 130 -1.19 -14.36 9.90
CA TRP A 130 -0.90 -13.25 8.98
C TRP A 130 0.23 -12.35 9.52
N PRO A 131 1.17 -11.90 8.67
CA PRO A 131 1.39 -12.37 7.30
C PRO A 131 1.87 -13.84 7.29
N PRO A 132 1.61 -14.61 6.21
CA PRO A 132 1.99 -16.03 6.09
C PRO A 132 3.52 -16.29 6.09
N LEU A 133 4.33 -15.26 6.34
CA LEU A 133 5.78 -15.34 6.44
C LEU A 133 6.16 -16.03 7.75
N SER A 134 6.11 -17.36 7.77
CA SER A 134 6.85 -18.16 8.74
C SER A 134 8.07 -18.79 8.05
N ASN A 135 9.26 -18.37 8.48
CA ASN A 135 10.57 -18.97 8.17
C ASN A 135 11.00 -18.97 6.70
N GLU A 136 11.78 -17.97 6.28
CA GLU A 136 13.14 -18.22 5.77
C GLU A 136 14.01 -16.98 6.06
N LYS A 137 15.14 -17.22 6.71
CA LYS A 137 16.24 -16.26 6.73
C LYS A 137 16.69 -16.09 5.29
N HIS A 138 16.51 -14.91 4.69
CA HIS A 138 17.29 -14.51 3.52
C HIS A 138 18.49 -13.72 4.05
N PRO A 139 19.67 -14.35 4.23
CA PRO A 139 20.89 -13.59 4.42
C PRO A 139 21.17 -12.81 3.13
N PHE A 140 21.59 -11.56 3.33
CA PHE A 140 21.98 -10.57 2.32
C PHE A 140 22.89 -11.14 1.22
#